data_AF-A0A931LVJ2-F1
#
_entry.id   AF-A0A931LVJ2-F1
#
_cell.length_a   1.000
_cell.length_b   1.000
_cell.length_c   1.000
_cell.angle_alpha   90.00
_cell.angle_beta   90.00
_cell.angle_gamma   90.00
#
_symmetry.space_group_name_H-M   'P 1'
#
loop_
_entity.id
_entity.type
_entity.pdbx_description
1 polymer ?
#
loop_
_entity_poly.entity_id
_entity_poly.type
_entity_poly.pdbx_seq_one_letter_code
_entity_poly.pdbx_strand_id
1 'polypeptide(L)'
;MHTQVHTQGQPEALDRLAAELPRFADVARLDDIANQARATLSWAVAGALKFPADVQPVPTDPTTCPNCGLPAISLSSPYCSDCCRDEAAFVRQVRTGLAEGSIFDPERQVALGQKLWRLVGGGYPLRRAMVPEKTKLKVLERADWRCKVCGAPATTVDHIGSG
;
A
#
# COMPACT_ATOMS: atom_id res chain seq x y z
N MET A 1 17.05 -9.24 -28.28
CA MET A 1 15.60 -9.40 -28.51
C MET A 1 14.89 -8.36 -27.65
N HIS A 2 14.48 -7.24 -28.23
CA HIS A 2 13.68 -6.24 -27.51
C HIS A 2 12.21 -6.58 -27.67
N THR A 3 11.60 -7.10 -26.61
CA THR A 3 10.15 -7.28 -26.54
C THR A 3 9.52 -5.89 -26.54
N GLN A 4 8.87 -5.51 -27.63
CA GLN A 4 8.03 -4.32 -27.67
C GLN A 4 6.87 -4.54 -26.69
N VAL A 5 6.95 -3.91 -25.53
CA VAL A 5 5.85 -3.89 -24.56
C VAL A 5 4.78 -2.99 -25.17
N HIS A 6 3.68 -3.60 -25.66
CA HIS A 6 2.52 -2.88 -26.16
C HIS A 6 1.94 -1.98 -25.06
N THR A 7 2.27 -0.69 -25.09
CA THR A 7 1.72 0.34 -24.19
C THR A 7 0.38 0.90 -24.66
N GLN A 8 -0.12 0.49 -25.83
CA GLN A 8 -1.31 1.06 -26.46
C GLN A 8 -2.64 0.81 -25.72
N GLY A 9 -2.70 -0.06 -24.71
CA GLY A 9 -3.93 -0.33 -23.93
C GLY A 9 -3.98 0.25 -22.50
N GLN A 10 -2.91 0.90 -22.03
CA GLN A 10 -2.86 1.38 -20.64
C GLN A 10 -3.76 2.59 -20.33
N PRO A 11 -3.89 3.60 -21.21
CA PRO A 11 -4.78 4.74 -20.96
C PRO A 11 -6.25 4.29 -20.85
N GLU A 12 -6.72 3.45 -21.77
CA GLU A 12 -8.09 2.94 -21.78
C GLU A 12 -8.43 2.12 -20.53
N ALA A 13 -7.48 1.30 -20.05
CA ALA A 13 -7.66 0.52 -18.83
C ALA A 13 -7.77 1.41 -17.58
N LEU A 14 -6.98 2.50 -17.52
CA LEU A 14 -7.06 3.47 -16.42
C LEU A 14 -8.35 4.28 -16.47
N ASP A 15 -8.80 4.71 -17.65
CA ASP A 15 -10.08 5.40 -17.82
C ASP A 15 -11.26 4.51 -17.40
N ARG A 16 -11.26 3.25 -17.84
CA ARG A 16 -12.26 2.26 -17.42
C ARG A 16 -12.23 2.07 -15.90
N LEU A 17 -11.05 1.88 -15.31
CA LEU A 17 -10.92 1.69 -13.87
C LEU A 17 -11.40 2.93 -13.10
N ALA A 18 -11.12 4.14 -13.60
CA ALA A 18 -11.60 5.37 -13.01
C ALA A 18 -13.14 5.46 -12.99
N ALA A 19 -13.79 4.96 -14.05
CA ALA A 19 -15.25 4.92 -14.14
C ALA A 19 -15.89 3.86 -13.22
N GLU A 20 -15.22 2.74 -12.95
CA GLU A 20 -15.74 1.66 -12.09
C GLU A 20 -15.54 1.91 -10.58
N LEU A 21 -14.55 2.70 -10.20
CA LEU A 21 -14.22 2.94 -8.80
C LEU A 21 -15.19 3.95 -8.15
N PRO A 22 -15.68 3.67 -6.92
CA PRO A 22 -16.50 4.64 -6.21
C PRO A 22 -15.70 5.90 -5.89
N ARG A 23 -16.34 7.07 -5.95
CA ARG A 23 -15.70 8.32 -5.55
C ARG A 23 -15.69 8.44 -4.04
N PHE A 24 -14.59 8.94 -3.48
CA PHE A 24 -14.45 9.09 -2.03
C PHE A 24 -15.57 9.92 -1.38
N ALA A 25 -16.00 11.01 -2.05
CA ALA A 25 -17.09 11.86 -1.56
C ALA A 25 -18.43 11.12 -1.39
N ASP A 26 -18.66 10.07 -2.17
CA ASP A 26 -19.92 9.32 -2.18
C ASP A 26 -19.94 8.22 -1.10
N VAL A 27 -18.78 7.79 -0.60
CA VAL A 27 -18.65 6.63 0.32
C VAL A 27 -18.14 6.98 1.71
N ALA A 28 -17.64 8.21 1.93
CA ALA A 28 -17.03 8.62 3.20
C ALA A 28 -17.97 8.55 4.41
N ARG A 29 -19.29 8.49 4.19
CA ARG A 29 -20.32 8.45 5.25
C ARG A 29 -21.06 7.11 5.33
N LEU A 30 -20.65 6.13 4.51
CA LEU A 30 -21.29 4.81 4.47
C LEU A 30 -20.49 3.85 5.35
N ASP A 31 -21.17 2.97 6.09
CA ASP A 31 -20.56 1.86 6.83
C ASP A 31 -20.09 0.71 5.90
N ASP A 32 -19.68 1.05 4.69
CA ASP A 32 -19.23 0.11 3.66
C ASP A 32 -17.71 0.22 3.49
N ILE A 33 -16.99 -0.57 4.30
CA ILE A 33 -15.53 -0.60 4.32
C ILE A 33 -14.96 -1.04 2.96
N ALA A 34 -15.66 -1.92 2.23
CA ALA A 34 -15.20 -2.40 0.94
C ALA A 34 -15.20 -1.24 -0.08
N ASN A 35 -16.29 -0.49 -0.16
CA ASN A 35 -16.35 0.66 -1.06
C ASN A 35 -15.46 1.83 -0.62
N GLN A 36 -15.24 2.04 0.68
CA GLN A 36 -14.23 2.99 1.17
C GLN A 36 -12.82 2.60 0.72
N ALA A 37 -12.46 1.31 0.83
CA ALA A 37 -11.16 0.82 0.36
C ALA A 37 -11.01 1.03 -1.15
N ARG A 38 -12.02 0.63 -1.95
CA ARG A 38 -12.02 0.85 -3.40
C ARG A 38 -11.92 2.35 -3.75
N ALA A 39 -12.60 3.23 -3.03
CA ALA A 39 -12.52 4.67 -3.27
C ALA A 39 -11.14 5.26 -2.98
N THR A 40 -10.33 4.61 -2.14
CA THR A 40 -8.94 5.03 -1.93
C THR A 40 -8.13 4.87 -3.23
N LEU A 41 -8.40 3.83 -4.02
CA LEU A 41 -7.76 3.65 -5.33
C LEU A 41 -8.16 4.73 -6.33
N SER A 42 -9.37 5.28 -6.24
CA SER A 42 -9.86 6.29 -7.19
C SER A 42 -8.97 7.53 -7.17
N TRP A 43 -8.39 7.88 -6.01
CA TRP A 43 -7.43 8.97 -5.88
C TRP A 43 -6.13 8.70 -6.63
N ALA A 44 -5.56 7.51 -6.50
CA ALA A 44 -4.34 7.11 -7.20
C ALA A 44 -4.56 7.06 -8.72
N VAL A 45 -5.69 6.51 -9.16
CA VAL A 45 -6.06 6.45 -10.59
C VAL A 45 -6.28 7.85 -11.16
N ALA A 46 -7.02 8.71 -10.46
CA ALA A 46 -7.21 10.09 -10.87
C ALA A 46 -5.90 10.89 -10.92
N GLY A 47 -4.95 10.59 -10.02
CA GLY A 47 -3.59 11.11 -10.09
C GLY A 47 -2.89 10.65 -11.36
N ALA A 48 -2.85 9.34 -11.60
CA ALA A 48 -2.19 8.74 -12.77
C ALA A 48 -2.71 9.31 -14.11
N LEU A 49 -4.01 9.56 -14.23
CA LEU A 49 -4.61 10.18 -15.42
C LEU A 49 -4.21 11.64 -15.64
N LYS A 50 -3.80 12.36 -14.59
CA LYS A 50 -3.41 13.78 -14.66
C LYS A 50 -1.93 14.01 -14.93
N PHE A 51 -1.07 13.02 -14.64
CA PHE A 51 0.37 13.18 -14.84
C PHE A 51 0.74 12.95 -16.31
N PRO A 52 1.46 13.88 -16.96
CA PRO A 52 1.94 13.67 -18.31
C PRO A 52 2.89 12.47 -18.34
N ALA A 53 2.85 11.71 -19.44
CA ALA A 53 3.66 10.52 -19.64
C ALA A 53 5.18 10.79 -19.81
N ASP A 54 5.65 12.02 -19.55
CA ASP A 54 7.07 12.37 -19.53
C ASP A 54 7.73 11.83 -18.25
N VAL A 55 7.78 10.51 -18.18
CA VAL A 55 8.40 9.77 -17.09
C VAL A 55 9.88 9.63 -17.43
N GLN A 56 10.72 10.35 -16.69
CA GLN A 56 12.15 10.15 -16.76
C GLN A 56 12.49 8.71 -16.35
N PRO A 57 13.41 8.04 -17.06
CA PRO A 57 13.83 6.70 -16.68
C PRO A 57 14.43 6.72 -15.28
N VAL A 58 14.06 5.72 -14.47
CA VAL A 58 14.62 5.56 -13.14
C VAL A 58 16.11 5.23 -13.28
N PRO A 59 17.02 5.98 -12.64
CA PRO A 59 18.45 5.69 -12.67
C PRO A 59 18.74 4.26 -12.20
N THR A 60 19.63 3.55 -12.89
CA THR A 60 19.96 2.14 -12.62
C THR A 60 21.01 1.95 -11.53
N ASP A 61 21.26 2.96 -10.70
CA ASP A 61 22.25 2.90 -9.64
C ASP A 61 21.72 2.07 -8.46
N PRO A 62 22.28 0.88 -8.17
CA PRO A 62 21.80 0.03 -7.08
C PRO A 62 22.08 0.61 -5.69
N THR A 63 22.91 1.65 -5.60
CA THR A 63 23.20 2.34 -4.32
C THR A 63 22.18 3.43 -4.00
N THR A 64 21.28 3.73 -4.93
CA THR A 64 20.28 4.80 -4.81
C THR A 64 18.86 4.22 -4.88
N CYS A 65 17.98 4.69 -4.00
CA CYS A 65 16.61 4.22 -3.95
C CYS A 65 15.82 4.67 -5.18
N PRO A 66 15.20 3.76 -5.94
CA PRO A 66 14.47 4.10 -7.16
C PRO A 66 13.15 4.84 -6.88
N ASN A 67 12.73 4.91 -5.61
CA ASN A 67 11.48 5.54 -5.20
C ASN A 67 11.66 7.00 -4.74
N CYS A 68 12.75 7.29 -4.01
CA CYS A 68 12.96 8.59 -3.38
C CYS A 68 14.36 9.19 -3.60
N GLY A 69 15.28 8.47 -4.23
CA GLY A 69 16.65 8.94 -4.49
C GLY A 69 17.60 8.93 -3.29
N LEU A 70 17.15 8.48 -2.10
CA LEU A 70 18.04 8.33 -0.94
C LEU A 70 18.93 7.09 -1.06
N PRO A 71 20.08 7.03 -0.36
CA PRO A 71 20.93 5.84 -0.35
C PRO A 71 20.17 4.56 0.05
N ALA A 72 20.39 3.47 -0.67
CA ALA A 72 19.86 2.17 -0.31
C ALA A 72 20.48 1.67 1.01
N ILE A 73 19.71 0.96 1.84
CA ILE A 73 20.20 0.46 3.13
C ILE A 73 21.25 -0.65 2.95
N SER A 74 21.14 -1.43 1.87
CA SER A 74 22.03 -2.56 1.59
C SER A 74 22.16 -2.82 0.10
N LEU A 75 23.22 -3.51 -0.30
CA LEU A 75 23.39 -4.00 -1.68
C LEU A 75 22.38 -5.10 -2.06
N SER A 76 21.71 -5.72 -1.07
CA SER A 76 20.72 -6.77 -1.29
C SER A 76 19.31 -6.24 -1.55
N SER A 77 19.06 -4.95 -1.35
CA SER A 77 17.77 -4.31 -1.56
C SER A 77 17.99 -2.91 -2.12
N PRO A 78 17.45 -2.56 -3.30
CA PRO A 78 17.62 -1.23 -3.87
C PRO A 78 16.81 -0.17 -3.13
N TYR A 79 16.12 -0.47 -2.02
CA TYR A 79 15.24 0.46 -1.31
C TYR A 79 15.88 0.99 -0.02
N CYS A 80 15.65 2.28 0.27
CA CYS A 80 16.16 2.93 1.48
C CYS A 80 15.31 2.64 2.73
N SER A 81 14.18 1.94 2.59
CA SER A 81 13.28 1.60 3.70
C SER A 81 12.26 0.54 3.29
N ASP A 82 11.63 -0.08 4.28
CA ASP A 82 10.47 -0.95 4.07
C ASP A 82 9.31 -0.20 3.39
N CYS A 83 9.12 1.09 3.70
CA CYS A 83 8.08 1.93 3.09
C CYS A 83 8.27 2.04 1.57
N CYS A 84 9.48 2.43 1.12
CA CYS A 84 9.79 2.53 -0.30
C CYS A 84 9.70 1.18 -1.03
N ARG A 85 10.04 0.08 -0.35
CA ARG A 85 9.89 -1.28 -0.90
C ARG A 85 8.42 -1.65 -1.08
N ASP A 86 7.59 -1.37 -0.08
CA ASP A 86 6.16 -1.69 -0.09
C ASP A 86 5.40 -0.84 -1.12
N GLU A 87 5.76 0.44 -1.27
CA GLU A 87 5.26 1.34 -2.31
C GLU A 87 5.59 0.80 -3.71
N ALA A 88 6.85 0.44 -3.97
CA ALA A 88 7.24 -0.13 -5.25
C ALA A 88 6.53 -1.46 -5.52
N ALA A 89 6.33 -2.29 -4.49
CA ALA A 89 5.55 -3.53 -4.60
C ALA A 89 4.08 -3.26 -4.92
N PHE A 90 3.47 -2.22 -4.33
CA PHE A 90 2.12 -1.79 -4.66
C PHE A 90 2.01 -1.34 -6.13
N VAL A 91 2.92 -0.47 -6.59
CA VAL A 91 2.95 -0.03 -7.99
C VAL A 91 3.06 -1.21 -8.96
N ARG A 92 3.93 -2.19 -8.67
CA ARG A 92 4.03 -3.42 -9.47
C ARG A 92 2.72 -4.19 -9.52
N GLN A 93 2.06 -4.39 -8.38
CA GLN A 93 0.78 -5.12 -8.32
C GLN A 93 -0.33 -4.43 -9.11
N VAL A 94 -0.40 -3.09 -9.06
CA VAL A 94 -1.35 -2.30 -9.85
C VAL A 94 -1.06 -2.43 -11.34
N ARG A 95 0.20 -2.29 -11.76
CA ARG A 95 0.62 -2.40 -13.17
C ARG A 95 0.34 -3.79 -13.75
N THR A 96 0.66 -4.84 -12.99
CA THR A 96 0.32 -6.22 -13.36
C THR A 96 -1.19 -6.39 -13.45
N GLY A 97 -1.95 -5.87 -12.47
CA GLY A 97 -3.41 -5.96 -12.48
C GLY A 97 -4.06 -5.24 -13.67
N LEU A 98 -3.52 -4.10 -14.09
CA LEU A 98 -3.94 -3.39 -15.30
C LEU A 98 -3.62 -4.20 -16.56
N ALA A 99 -2.41 -4.75 -16.65
CA ALA A 99 -1.96 -5.53 -17.81
C ALA A 99 -2.77 -6.83 -17.99
N GLU A 100 -3.14 -7.49 -16.90
CA GLU A 100 -3.89 -8.74 -16.89
C GLU A 100 -5.41 -8.54 -16.85
N GLY A 101 -5.88 -7.30 -16.63
CA GLY A 101 -7.29 -7.00 -16.38
C GLY A 101 -7.81 -7.45 -15.00
N SER A 102 -6.98 -8.10 -14.17
CA SER A 102 -7.37 -8.54 -12.83
C SER A 102 -7.70 -7.39 -11.87
N ILE A 103 -7.33 -6.15 -12.21
CA ILE A 103 -7.71 -4.96 -11.43
C ILE A 103 -9.20 -4.61 -11.49
N PHE A 104 -9.96 -5.20 -12.43
CA PHE A 104 -11.42 -4.99 -12.53
C PHE A 104 -12.21 -5.92 -11.60
N ASP A 105 -11.56 -6.89 -10.95
CA ASP A 105 -12.17 -7.68 -9.88
C ASP A 105 -12.39 -6.80 -8.63
N PRO A 106 -13.62 -6.65 -8.12
CA PRO A 106 -13.89 -5.85 -6.93
C PRO A 106 -13.09 -6.30 -5.70
N GLU A 107 -12.85 -7.60 -5.52
CA GLU A 107 -12.06 -8.10 -4.38
C GLU A 107 -10.60 -7.67 -4.48
N ARG A 108 -10.03 -7.76 -5.69
CA ARG A 108 -8.70 -7.20 -6.00
C ARG A 108 -8.64 -5.70 -5.70
N GLN A 109 -9.67 -4.95 -6.07
CA GLN A 109 -9.75 -3.50 -5.80
C GLN A 109 -9.81 -3.22 -4.29
N VAL A 110 -10.57 -4.00 -3.52
CA VAL A 110 -10.59 -3.87 -2.05
C VAL A 110 -9.21 -4.12 -1.46
N ALA A 111 -8.54 -5.21 -1.86
CA ALA A 111 -7.21 -5.56 -1.35
C ALA A 111 -6.15 -4.49 -1.67
N LEU A 112 -6.14 -4.01 -2.92
CA LEU A 112 -5.24 -2.93 -3.34
C LEU A 112 -5.58 -1.62 -2.62
N GLY A 113 -6.86 -1.30 -2.46
CA GLY A 113 -7.32 -0.10 -1.74
C GLY A 113 -6.91 -0.09 -0.27
N GLN A 114 -7.08 -1.22 0.43
CA GLN A 114 -6.60 -1.39 1.80
C GLN A 114 -5.07 -1.24 1.89
N LYS A 115 -4.34 -1.81 0.93
CA LYS A 115 -2.87 -1.67 0.88
C LYS A 115 -2.46 -0.21 0.65
N LEU A 116 -3.12 0.49 -0.27
CA LEU A 116 -2.86 1.90 -0.52
C LEU A 116 -3.18 2.75 0.72
N TRP A 117 -4.33 2.53 1.37
CA TRP A 117 -4.70 3.20 2.60
C TRP A 117 -3.66 2.99 3.69
N ARG A 118 -3.16 1.75 3.84
CA ARG A 118 -2.04 1.46 4.73
C ARG A 118 -0.82 2.30 4.35
N LEU A 119 -0.39 2.32 3.09
CA LEU A 119 0.79 3.07 2.66
C LEU A 119 0.67 4.58 2.94
N VAL A 120 -0.43 5.21 2.52
CA VAL A 120 -0.62 6.67 2.66
C VAL A 120 -0.87 7.10 4.11
N GLY A 121 -1.48 6.22 4.93
CA GLY A 121 -1.71 6.48 6.34
C GLY A 121 -0.48 6.23 7.23
N GLY A 122 0.72 6.08 6.64
CA GLY A 122 1.97 5.72 7.33
C GLY A 122 2.01 4.27 7.86
N GLY A 123 0.97 3.50 7.54
CA GLY A 123 0.85 2.08 7.80
C GLY A 123 0.82 1.68 9.26
N TYR A 124 1.03 0.37 9.45
CA TYR A 124 1.19 -0.21 10.77
C TYR A 124 2.30 0.45 11.59
N PRO A 125 3.49 0.78 11.02
CA PRO A 125 4.55 1.43 11.77
C PRO A 125 4.16 2.79 12.34
N LEU A 126 3.53 3.68 11.55
CA LEU A 126 3.08 4.98 12.04
C LEU A 126 1.97 4.83 13.07
N ARG A 127 0.96 3.98 12.81
CA ARG A 127 -0.11 3.72 13.79
C ARG A 127 0.44 3.21 15.12
N ARG A 128 1.42 2.29 15.08
CA ARG A 128 2.12 1.79 16.27
C ARG A 128 2.97 2.85 16.97
N ALA A 129 3.61 3.75 16.21
CA ALA A 129 4.35 4.88 16.74
C ALA A 129 3.44 5.93 17.41
N MET A 130 2.20 6.08 16.93
CA MET A 130 1.20 6.98 17.51
C MET A 130 0.60 6.46 18.82
N VAL A 131 0.69 5.16 19.13
CA VAL A 131 0.25 4.64 20.43
C VAL A 131 1.26 5.08 21.49
N PRO A 132 0.86 5.88 22.50
CA PRO A 132 1.78 6.30 23.56
C PRO A 132 2.34 5.11 24.31
N GLU A 133 3.61 5.17 24.71
CA GLU A 133 4.28 4.04 25.39
C GLU A 133 3.55 3.63 26.68
N LYS A 134 3.04 4.61 27.43
CA LYS A 134 2.19 4.39 28.60
C LYS A 134 0.95 3.55 28.29
N THR A 135 0.35 3.72 27.11
CA THR A 135 -0.81 2.94 26.69
C THR A 135 -0.41 1.52 26.35
N LYS A 136 0.73 1.31 25.67
CA LYS A 136 1.26 -0.03 25.36
C LYS A 136 1.54 -0.82 26.64
N LEU A 137 2.22 -0.22 27.61
CA LEU A 137 2.53 -0.83 28.90
C LEU A 137 1.25 -1.24 29.65
N LYS A 138 0.23 -0.38 29.69
CA LYS A 138 -1.07 -0.72 30.31
C LYS A 138 -1.75 -1.92 29.66
N VAL A 139 -1.60 -2.10 28.34
CA VAL A 139 -2.18 -3.25 27.64
C VAL A 139 -1.40 -4.52 27.97
N LEU A 140 -0.07 -4.45 28.02
CA LEU A 140 0.80 -5.56 28.43
C LEU A 140 0.55 -5.99 29.88
N GLU A 141 0.44 -5.03 30.80
CA GLU A 141 0.10 -5.27 32.21
C GLU A 141 -1.26 -5.96 32.35
N ARG A 142 -2.29 -5.50 31.63
CA ARG A 142 -3.62 -6.13 31.65
C ARG A 142 -3.60 -7.57 31.12
N ALA A 143 -2.63 -7.91 30.28
CA ALA A 143 -2.46 -9.24 29.72
C ALA A 143 -1.48 -10.11 30.51
N ASP A 144 -1.09 -9.69 31.73
CA ASP A 144 -0.08 -10.35 32.56
C ASP A 144 1.21 -10.66 31.79
N TRP A 145 1.57 -9.78 30.84
CA TRP A 145 2.72 -9.94 29.96
C TRP A 145 2.73 -11.27 29.20
N ARG A 146 1.56 -11.81 28.85
CA ARG A 146 1.42 -13.09 28.13
C ARG A 146 0.52 -12.98 26.91
N CYS A 147 0.89 -13.74 25.89
CA CYS A 147 0.06 -13.92 24.69
C CYS A 147 -1.20 -14.70 25.05
N LYS A 148 -2.38 -14.19 24.68
CA LYS A 148 -3.65 -14.89 24.91
C LYS A 148 -3.86 -16.12 24.02
N VAL A 149 -3.11 -16.22 22.92
CA VAL A 149 -3.22 -17.33 21.97
C VAL A 149 -2.31 -18.49 22.38
N CYS A 150 -1.03 -18.21 22.68
CA CYS A 150 -0.04 -19.27 22.94
C CYS A 150 0.54 -19.28 24.37
N GLY A 151 0.21 -18.29 25.21
CA GLY A 151 0.69 -18.20 26.60
C GLY A 151 2.16 -17.77 26.76
N ALA A 152 2.90 -17.59 25.66
CA ALA A 152 4.29 -17.14 25.67
C ALA A 152 4.41 -15.68 26.20
N PRO A 153 5.58 -15.28 26.73
CA PRO A 153 5.81 -13.90 27.14
C PRO A 153 5.54 -12.90 26.00
N ALA A 154 4.69 -11.91 26.25
CA ALA A 154 4.38 -10.86 25.30
C ALA A 154 5.37 -9.69 25.50
N THR A 155 6.11 -9.35 24.45
CA THR A 155 7.05 -8.22 24.43
C THR A 155 6.50 -7.01 23.68
N THR A 156 5.36 -7.17 23.00
CA THR A 156 4.69 -6.15 22.21
C THR A 156 3.18 -6.33 22.34
N VAL A 157 2.42 -5.25 22.11
CA VAL A 157 0.94 -5.28 22.15
C VAL A 157 0.37 -6.28 21.13
N ASP A 158 1.05 -6.45 20.01
CA ASP A 158 0.69 -7.34 18.90
C ASP A 158 0.65 -8.82 19.32
N HIS A 159 1.45 -9.18 20.33
CA HIS A 159 1.45 -10.54 20.89
C HIS A 159 0.24 -10.83 21.78
N ILE A 160 -0.58 -9.83 22.15
CA ILE A 160 -1.67 -10.00 23.12
C ILE A 160 -2.97 -10.45 22.44
N GLY A 161 -3.00 -10.47 21.11
CA GLY A 161 -4.16 -10.86 20.31
C GLY A 161 -5.15 -9.70 20.17
N SER A 162 -5.31 -9.22 18.95
CA SER A 162 -6.34 -8.25 18.58
C SER A 162 -7.08 -8.75 17.35
N GLY A 163 -7.83 -9.85 17.51
CA GLY A 163 -8.62 -10.46 16.44
C GLY A 163 -7.81 -11.28 15.46
#